data_AF-A0A5A9ZB35-F1
#
_entry.id   AF-A0A5A9ZB35-F1
#
_cell.length_a   1.000
_cell.length_b   1.000
_cell.length_c   1.000
_cell.angle_alpha   90.00
_cell.angle_beta   90.00
_cell.angle_gamma   90.00
#
_symmetry.space_group_name_H-M   'P 1'
#
loop_
_entity.id
_entity.type
_entity.pdbx_description
1 polymer ?
#
loop_
_entity_poly.entity_id
_entity_poly.type
_entity_poly.pdbx_seq_one_letter_code
_entity_poly.pdbx_strand_id
1 'polypeptide(L)'
;MTYSTASDSTSSESVSIASSDVTRDVALDQDGHLCDHTIWTPAIAQQLANTIDVTINAEHLDILQQVRTFYVKFNHAPATRPLIKWLQQTLPDHDISNQKLQQLFNTGLVARHVNRLAGLPKPPNCL
;
A
#
# COMPACT_ATOMS: atom_id res chain seq x y z
N MET A 1 7.74 -53.24 -44.47
CA MET A 1 6.76 -52.18 -44.82
C MET A 1 6.57 -51.30 -43.58
N THR A 2 6.50 -50.01 -43.84
CA THR A 2 6.78 -48.87 -42.96
C THR A 2 5.74 -48.61 -41.88
N TYR A 3 6.24 -47.93 -40.83
CA TYR A 3 5.64 -47.47 -39.59
C TYR A 3 4.33 -46.69 -39.73
N SER A 4 3.41 -46.90 -38.79
CA SER A 4 2.25 -46.03 -38.53
C SER A 4 2.22 -45.59 -37.07
N THR A 5 2.27 -44.27 -36.90
CA THR A 5 1.49 -43.43 -35.97
C THR A 5 1.49 -43.82 -34.49
N ALA A 6 2.03 -42.97 -33.63
CA ALA A 6 1.38 -41.73 -33.20
C ALA A 6 2.27 -41.06 -32.15
N SER A 7 2.55 -39.79 -32.40
CA SER A 7 2.85 -38.80 -31.38
C SER A 7 1.68 -38.76 -30.40
N ASP A 8 1.94 -38.92 -29.11
CA ASP A 8 1.23 -38.10 -28.14
C ASP A 8 2.18 -37.75 -26.99
N SER A 9 2.61 -36.49 -27.04
CA SER A 9 3.31 -35.82 -25.98
C SER A 9 2.29 -35.57 -24.87
N THR A 10 2.19 -36.45 -23.88
CA THR A 10 1.44 -36.13 -22.66
C THR A 10 2.26 -35.15 -21.83
N SER A 11 2.00 -33.87 -22.11
CA SER A 11 2.21 -32.73 -21.25
C SER A 11 1.94 -33.10 -19.79
N SER A 12 3.00 -33.16 -18.98
CA SER A 12 2.86 -33.10 -17.53
C SER A 12 2.81 -31.62 -17.15
N GLU A 13 1.64 -31.19 -16.69
CA GLU A 13 1.26 -29.83 -16.33
C GLU A 13 2.27 -29.20 -15.35
N SER A 14 3.00 -28.22 -15.86
CA SER A 14 3.61 -27.16 -15.08
C SER A 14 2.48 -26.24 -14.58
N VAL A 15 2.06 -26.41 -13.32
CA VAL A 15 1.19 -25.46 -12.63
C VAL A 15 1.97 -24.15 -12.46
N SER A 16 1.80 -23.29 -13.47
CA SER A 16 2.38 -21.98 -13.56
C SER A 16 1.48 -21.00 -12.81
N ILE A 17 1.94 -20.59 -11.64
CA ILE A 17 1.85 -19.22 -11.11
C ILE A 17 0.47 -18.55 -11.30
N ALA A 18 -0.44 -18.80 -10.36
CA ALA A 18 -1.56 -17.90 -10.10
C ALA A 18 -1.12 -16.76 -9.16
N SER A 19 -0.10 -16.00 -9.57
CA SER A 19 0.09 -14.63 -9.06
C SER A 19 -0.42 -13.72 -10.15
N SER A 20 -1.72 -13.50 -10.17
CA SER A 20 -2.34 -12.50 -11.02
C SER A 20 -1.86 -11.12 -10.55
N ASP A 21 -0.69 -10.73 -11.05
CA ASP A 21 -0.18 -9.37 -11.08
C ASP A 21 -1.15 -8.55 -11.92
N VAL A 22 -2.28 -8.19 -11.31
CA VAL A 22 -3.08 -7.08 -11.79
C VAL A 22 -2.41 -5.84 -11.24
N THR A 23 -1.23 -5.53 -11.79
CA THR A 23 -0.69 -4.18 -11.85
C THR A 23 -1.69 -3.36 -12.67
N ARG A 24 -2.82 -2.98 -12.05
CA ARG A 24 -3.68 -1.92 -12.57
C ARG A 24 -2.75 -0.74 -12.78
N ASP A 25 -2.64 -0.24 -14.00
CA ASP A 25 -1.93 1.01 -14.27
C ASP A 25 -2.55 2.10 -13.39
N VAL A 26 -1.87 2.41 -12.29
CA VAL A 26 -2.33 3.40 -11.33
C VAL A 26 -1.88 4.76 -11.84
N ALA A 27 -2.83 5.63 -12.15
CA ALA A 27 -2.53 7.02 -12.43
C ALA A 27 -2.02 7.71 -11.16
N LEU A 28 -0.72 8.01 -11.14
CA LEU A 28 -0.06 8.81 -10.11
C LEU A 28 0.21 10.23 -10.64
N ASP A 29 0.16 11.22 -9.75
CA ASP A 29 0.56 12.58 -10.07
C ASP A 29 2.10 12.74 -10.12
N GLN A 30 2.58 13.94 -10.49
CA GLN A 30 4.02 14.25 -10.56
C GLN A 30 4.73 14.16 -9.20
N ASP A 31 3.97 14.24 -8.10
CA ASP A 31 4.47 14.09 -6.73
C ASP A 31 4.31 12.64 -6.22
N GLY A 32 3.85 11.72 -7.08
CA GLY A 32 3.61 10.32 -6.78
C GLY A 32 2.42 10.06 -5.85
N HIS A 33 1.41 10.93 -5.83
CA HIS A 33 0.14 10.71 -5.14
C HIS A 33 -0.87 10.04 -6.07
N LEU A 34 -1.78 9.29 -5.46
CA LEU A 34 -2.85 8.62 -6.16
C LEU A 34 -3.87 9.65 -6.69
N CYS A 35 -4.09 9.70 -8.01
CA CYS A 35 -5.05 10.62 -8.61
C CYS A 35 -6.49 10.36 -8.14
N ASP A 36 -6.86 9.10 -7.94
CA ASP A 36 -8.17 8.69 -7.43
C ASP A 36 -8.01 7.90 -6.12
N HIS A 37 -8.35 8.52 -4.99
CA HIS A 37 -8.21 7.90 -3.67
C HIS A 37 -9.17 6.70 -3.43
N THR A 38 -10.20 6.54 -4.26
CA THR A 38 -11.22 5.50 -4.13
C THR A 38 -10.76 4.14 -4.65
N ILE A 39 -9.83 4.13 -5.61
CA ILE A 39 -9.25 2.90 -6.17
C ILE A 39 -8.13 2.31 -5.30
N TRP A 40 -7.78 2.96 -4.18
CA TRP A 40 -6.70 2.54 -3.32
C TRP A 40 -6.87 1.09 -2.86
N THR A 41 -5.79 0.32 -2.96
CA THR A 41 -5.69 -1.05 -2.45
C THR A 41 -4.33 -1.26 -1.79
N PRO A 42 -4.16 -2.32 -0.96
CA PRO A 42 -2.86 -2.70 -0.41
C PRO A 42 -1.74 -2.81 -1.46
N ALA A 43 -2.05 -3.30 -2.66
CA ALA A 43 -1.10 -3.39 -3.76
C ALA A 43 -0.62 -2.00 -4.23
N ILE A 44 -1.53 -1.03 -4.33
CA ILE A 44 -1.19 0.37 -4.68
C ILE A 44 -0.34 0.99 -3.58
N ALA A 45 -0.67 0.74 -2.31
CA ALA A 45 0.17 1.20 -1.19
C ALA A 45 1.60 0.67 -1.29
N GLN A 46 1.78 -0.61 -1.66
CA GLN A 46 3.10 -1.18 -1.91
C GLN A 46 3.83 -0.51 -3.08
N GLN A 47 3.14 -0.26 -4.20
CA GLN A 47 3.73 0.46 -5.34
C GLN A 47 4.22 1.86 -4.93
N LEU A 48 3.45 2.58 -4.12
CA LEU A 48 3.84 3.88 -3.59
C LEU A 48 5.04 3.76 -2.62
N ALA A 49 5.05 2.74 -1.77
CA ALA A 49 6.12 2.49 -0.81
C ALA A 49 7.45 2.10 -1.47
N ASN A 50 7.41 1.46 -2.63
CA ASN A 50 8.59 1.17 -3.44
C ASN A 50 9.34 2.46 -3.83
N THR A 51 8.65 3.61 -3.94
CA THR A 51 9.30 4.91 -4.26
C THR A 51 10.15 5.47 -3.12
N ILE A 52 10.04 4.92 -1.91
CA ILE A 52 10.80 5.30 -0.71
C ILE A 52 11.57 4.11 -0.13
N ASP A 53 11.75 3.04 -0.91
CA ASP A 53 12.41 1.80 -0.51
C ASP A 53 11.82 1.16 0.77
N VAL A 54 10.49 1.23 0.93
CA VAL A 54 9.77 0.62 2.06
C VAL A 54 8.91 -0.55 1.59
N THR A 55 8.99 -1.66 2.31
CA THR A 55 8.10 -2.82 2.10
C THR A 55 6.92 -2.75 3.07
N ILE A 56 5.70 -2.77 2.52
CA ILE A 56 4.45 -2.75 3.27
C ILE A 56 4.17 -4.17 3.78
N ASN A 57 4.38 -4.34 5.09
CA ASN A 57 3.98 -5.57 5.81
C ASN A 57 2.59 -5.41 6.45
N ALA A 58 2.14 -6.41 7.21
CA ALA A 58 0.86 -6.37 7.94
C ALA A 58 0.74 -5.14 8.85
N GLU A 59 1.77 -4.82 9.63
CA GLU A 59 1.77 -3.65 10.54
C GLU A 59 1.66 -2.32 9.78
N HIS A 60 2.33 -2.19 8.63
CA HIS A 60 2.16 -1.02 7.77
C HIS A 60 0.73 -0.94 7.23
N LEU A 61 0.15 -2.06 6.79
CA LEU A 61 -1.22 -2.09 6.28
C LEU A 61 -2.22 -1.68 7.36
N ASP A 62 -2.08 -2.18 8.59
CA ASP A 62 -2.95 -1.81 9.70
C ASP A 62 -2.90 -0.31 9.95
N ILE A 63 -1.69 0.27 9.98
CA ILE A 63 -1.50 1.72 10.13
C ILE A 63 -2.19 2.49 8.99
N LEU A 64 -1.99 2.09 7.73
CA LEU A 64 -2.59 2.75 6.57
C LEU A 64 -4.12 2.65 6.57
N GLN A 65 -4.66 1.51 6.96
CA GLN A 65 -6.10 1.33 7.13
C GLN A 65 -6.66 2.26 8.21
N GLN A 66 -5.97 2.37 9.36
CA GLN A 66 -6.39 3.29 10.42
C GLN A 66 -6.33 4.76 9.98
N VAL A 67 -5.33 5.13 9.17
CA VAL A 67 -5.24 6.48 8.58
C VAL A 67 -6.42 6.77 7.64
N ARG A 68 -6.82 5.80 6.82
CA ARG A 68 -8.02 5.92 5.97
C ARG A 68 -9.29 6.04 6.82
N THR A 69 -9.42 5.24 7.87
CA THR A 69 -10.54 5.34 8.82
C THR A 69 -10.59 6.72 9.49
N PHE A 70 -9.45 7.27 9.89
CA PHE A 70 -9.35 8.64 10.39
C PHE A 70 -9.87 9.64 9.36
N TYR A 71 -9.42 9.55 8.11
CA TYR A 71 -9.87 10.44 7.04
C TYR A 71 -11.38 10.35 6.81
N VAL A 72 -11.96 9.14 6.76
CA VAL A 72 -13.41 8.96 6.62
C VAL A 72 -14.18 9.59 7.80
N LYS A 73 -13.63 9.49 9.01
CA LYS A 73 -14.26 10.01 10.23
C LYS A 73 -14.18 11.53 10.37
N PHE A 74 -13.05 12.12 9.99
CA PHE A 74 -12.75 13.53 10.25
C PHE A 74 -12.71 14.40 8.98
N ASN A 75 -12.84 13.77 7.81
CA ASN A 75 -12.81 14.38 6.48
C ASN A 75 -11.55 15.24 6.20
N HIS A 76 -10.44 14.93 6.87
CA HIS A 76 -9.13 15.55 6.66
C HIS A 76 -8.01 14.57 7.02
N ALA A 77 -6.83 14.78 6.42
CA ALA A 77 -5.66 13.95 6.68
C ALA A 77 -5.03 14.28 8.05
N PRO A 78 -4.64 13.27 8.86
CA PRO A 78 -4.05 13.53 10.17
C PRO A 78 -2.64 14.13 10.06
N ALA A 79 -2.33 15.06 10.94
CA ALA A 79 -0.94 15.46 11.23
C ALA A 79 -0.26 14.44 12.15
N THR A 80 1.06 14.52 12.32
CA THR A 80 1.86 13.50 13.05
C THR A 80 1.37 13.23 14.47
N ARG A 81 1.08 14.28 15.26
CA ARG A 81 0.59 14.11 16.65
C ARG A 81 -0.81 13.46 16.72
N PRO A 82 -1.83 13.96 15.99
CA PRO A 82 -3.12 13.27 15.88
C PRO A 82 -3.01 11.83 15.37
N LEU A 83 -2.16 11.58 14.38
CA LEU A 83 -1.92 10.26 13.81
C LEU A 83 -1.42 9.27 14.89
N ILE A 84 -0.35 9.62 15.61
CA ILE A 84 0.20 8.75 16.66
C ILE A 84 -0.86 8.48 17.73
N LYS A 85 -1.57 9.51 18.20
CA LYS A 85 -2.61 9.34 19.22
C LYS A 85 -3.74 8.43 18.73
N TRP A 86 -4.17 8.59 17.49
CA TRP A 86 -5.20 7.73 16.88
C TRP A 86 -4.73 6.27 16.77
N LEU A 87 -3.51 6.06 16.31
CA LEU A 87 -2.91 4.74 16.19
C LEU A 87 -2.71 4.06 17.54
N GLN A 88 -2.27 4.78 18.57
CA GLN A 88 -2.19 4.25 19.93
C GLN A 88 -3.57 3.85 20.50
N GLN A 89 -4.63 4.55 20.10
CA GLN A 89 -6.00 4.24 20.54
C GLN A 89 -6.62 3.06 19.76
N THR A 90 -6.28 2.90 18.49
CA THR A 90 -6.87 1.89 17.61
C THR A 90 -6.05 0.60 17.53
N LEU A 91 -4.73 0.70 17.71
CA LEU A 91 -3.75 -0.38 17.64
C LEU A 91 -2.86 -0.36 18.91
N PRO A 92 -3.42 -0.57 20.12
CA PRO A 92 -2.66 -0.52 21.36
C PRO A 92 -1.55 -1.59 21.43
N ASP A 93 -1.76 -2.74 20.79
CA ASP A 93 -0.80 -3.86 20.80
C ASP A 93 0.48 -3.57 20.01
N HIS A 94 0.44 -2.56 19.13
CA HIS A 94 1.58 -2.18 18.29
C HIS A 94 2.53 -1.19 18.99
N ASP A 95 2.24 -0.71 20.19
CA ASP A 95 3.07 0.27 20.93
C ASP A 95 3.60 1.40 20.02
N ILE A 96 2.67 2.04 19.29
CA ILE A 96 3.03 2.98 18.23
C ILE A 96 3.60 4.26 18.83
N SER A 97 4.80 4.62 18.41
CA SER A 97 5.49 5.86 18.79
C SER A 97 6.01 6.58 17.54
N ASN A 98 6.35 7.87 17.67
CA ASN A 98 6.94 8.62 16.55
C ASN A 98 8.20 7.95 16.02
N GLN A 99 9.08 7.50 16.92
CA GLN A 99 10.32 6.81 16.55
C GLN A 99 10.02 5.51 15.80
N LYS A 100 9.06 4.70 16.30
CA LYS A 100 8.66 3.46 15.64
C LYS A 100 8.13 3.71 14.23
N LEU A 101 7.28 4.73 14.05
CA LEU A 101 6.77 5.09 12.71
C LEU A 101 7.87 5.57 11.77
N GLN A 102 8.83 6.35 12.27
CA GLN A 102 9.97 6.78 11.45
C GLN A 102 10.82 5.59 10.99
N GLN A 103 10.99 4.58 11.84
CA GLN A 103 11.71 3.34 11.52
C GLN A 103 10.92 2.48 10.52
N LEU A 104 9.62 2.28 10.73
CA LEU A 104 8.76 1.50 9.85
C LEU A 104 8.74 2.07 8.42
N PHE A 105 8.43 3.37 8.31
CA PHE A 105 8.30 4.04 7.02
C PHE A 105 9.61 4.64 6.50
N ASN A 106 10.74 4.35 7.14
CA ASN A 106 12.09 4.87 6.83
C ASN A 106 12.09 6.37 6.46
N THR A 107 11.38 7.19 7.24
CA THR A 107 11.14 8.60 6.89
C THR A 107 11.05 9.50 8.11
N GLY A 108 11.63 10.69 8.01
CA GLY A 108 11.41 11.76 8.99
C GLY A 108 10.05 12.46 8.86
N LEU A 109 9.38 12.31 7.71
CA LEU A 109 8.10 12.98 7.40
C LEU A 109 6.92 12.00 7.45
N VAL A 110 6.74 11.36 8.60
CA VAL A 110 5.76 10.28 8.84
C VAL A 110 4.38 10.63 8.30
N ALA A 111 3.75 11.72 8.76
CA ALA A 111 2.39 12.05 8.33
C ALA A 111 2.29 12.26 6.81
N ARG A 112 3.26 12.94 6.20
CA ARG A 112 3.26 13.19 4.74
C ARG A 112 3.33 11.88 3.97
N HIS A 113 4.27 11.00 4.32
CA HIS A 113 4.46 9.74 3.61
C HIS A 113 3.30 8.79 3.89
N VAL A 114 2.88 8.61 5.14
CA VAL A 114 1.76 7.73 5.51
C VAL A 114 0.47 8.16 4.83
N ASN A 115 0.16 9.47 4.79
CA ASN A 115 -1.04 9.97 4.10
C ASN A 115 -0.97 9.71 2.58
N ARG A 116 0.22 9.89 1.97
CA ARG A 116 0.45 9.56 0.56
C ARG A 116 0.28 8.06 0.29
N LEU A 117 0.89 7.20 1.11
CA LEU A 117 0.79 5.73 1.02
C LEU A 117 -0.64 5.23 1.25
N ALA A 118 -1.40 5.90 2.12
CA ALA A 118 -2.81 5.64 2.37
C ALA A 118 -3.71 6.11 1.21
N GLY A 119 -3.11 6.72 0.18
CA GLY A 119 -3.80 7.24 -1.00
C GLY A 119 -4.75 8.38 -0.69
N LEU A 120 -4.52 9.14 0.38
CA LEU A 120 -5.39 10.27 0.71
C LEU A 120 -5.23 11.39 -0.31
N PRO A 121 -6.33 12.05 -0.72
CA PRO A 121 -6.25 13.14 -1.68
C PRO A 121 -5.46 14.31 -1.09
N LYS A 122 -4.74 15.03 -1.96
CA LYS A 122 -4.05 16.26 -1.59
C LYS A 122 -5.09 17.22 -1.01
N PRO A 123 -4.87 17.81 0.17
CA PRO A 123 -5.84 18.74 0.74
C PRO A 123 -6.01 19.92 -0.23
N PRO A 124 -7.23 20.42 -0.43
CA PRO A 124 -7.52 21.48 -1.42
C PRO A 124 -6.83 22.82 -1.14
N ASN A 125 -6.05 22.95 -0.07
CA ASN A 125 -5.35 24.16 0.36
C ASN A 125 -3.93 23.85 0.87
N CYS A 126 -3.07 23.27 0.04
CA CYS A 126 -1.63 23.37 0.26
C CYS A 126 -1.10 24.64 -0.43
N LEU A 127 -1.04 25.75 0.33
CA LEU A 127 -0.19 26.91 0.03
C LEU A 127 1.18 26.74 0.69
#